data_AF-A0A7W7TC80-F1
#
_entry.id   AF-A0A7W7TC80-F1
#
_cell.length_a   1.000
_cell.length_b   1.000
_cell.length_c   1.000
_cell.angle_alpha   90.00
_cell.angle_beta   90.00
_cell.angle_gamma   90.00
#
_symmetry.space_group_name_H-M   'P 1'
#
loop_
_entity.id
_entity.type
_entity.pdbx_description
1 polymer ?
#
loop_
_entity_poly.entity_id
_entity_poly.type
_entity_poly.pdbx_seq_one_letter_code
_entity_poly.pdbx_strand_id
1 'polypeptide(L)'
;MSAWREQTGAAYRPATVRALARHVDDLLRDGGDLVALRAALDEWHRRPGARPGLLPHLYDDAVKITARPRRAAQTPVARSARGEKVRGWLALADEGQDQPHRPAIEGAR
;
A
#
# COMPACT_ATOMS: atom_id res chain seq x y z
N MET A 1 2.28 15.34 30.84
CA MET A 1 2.25 14.03 30.14
C MET A 1 1.00 13.28 30.61
N SER A 2 -0.08 13.14 29.81
CA SER A 2 -1.17 12.14 30.05
C SER A 2 -2.43 12.25 29.18
N ALA A 3 -2.57 13.23 28.27
CA ALA A 3 -3.81 13.43 27.49
C ALA A 3 -4.35 12.17 26.79
N TRP A 4 -3.47 11.28 26.33
CA TRP A 4 -3.87 10.06 25.63
C TRP A 4 -4.43 8.96 26.56
N ARG A 5 -3.95 8.87 27.82
CA ARG A 5 -4.50 7.91 28.80
C ARG A 5 -5.89 8.30 29.26
N GLU A 6 -6.12 9.60 29.46
CA GLU A 6 -7.43 10.12 29.85
C GLU A 6 -8.46 9.93 28.73
N GLN A 7 -8.03 10.07 27.47
CA GLN A 7 -8.92 10.00 26.31
C GLN A 7 -9.38 8.58 25.95
N THR A 8 -8.62 7.54 26.31
CA THR A 8 -8.92 6.16 25.92
C THR A 8 -9.81 5.41 26.92
N GLY A 9 -10.00 5.92 28.14
CA GLY A 9 -10.91 5.37 29.17
C GLY A 9 -10.63 3.93 29.62
N ALA A 10 -9.69 3.23 28.98
CA ALA A 10 -9.40 1.83 29.17
C ALA A 10 -8.13 1.67 30.02
N ALA A 11 -8.27 1.06 31.19
CA ALA A 11 -7.16 0.67 32.03
C ALA A 11 -6.42 -0.54 31.41
N TYR A 12 -5.51 -0.27 30.48
CA TYR A 12 -4.61 -1.32 29.96
C TYR A 12 -3.72 -1.87 31.07
N ARG A 13 -3.52 -3.19 31.08
CA ARG A 13 -2.55 -3.81 31.99
C ARG A 13 -1.16 -3.20 31.76
N PRO A 14 -0.40 -2.86 32.82
CA PRO A 14 0.93 -2.27 32.68
C PRO A 14 1.89 -3.09 31.80
N ALA A 15 1.78 -4.42 31.83
CA ALA A 15 2.56 -5.32 30.98
C ALA A 15 2.28 -5.12 29.48
N THR A 16 1.01 -4.91 29.11
CA THR A 16 0.58 -4.62 27.73
C THR A 16 1.17 -3.30 27.25
N VAL A 17 1.12 -2.26 28.09
CA VAL A 17 1.68 -0.94 27.77
C VAL A 17 3.19 -1.02 27.57
N ARG A 18 3.92 -1.75 28.43
CA ARG A 18 5.37 -1.93 28.27
C ARG A 18 5.73 -2.70 26.99
N ALA A 19 4.97 -3.72 26.64
CA ALA A 19 5.19 -4.48 25.42
C ALA A 19 4.94 -3.63 24.16
N LEU A 20 3.86 -2.83 24.15
CA LEU A 20 3.59 -1.88 23.06
C LEU A 20 4.68 -0.81 22.96
N ALA A 21 5.09 -0.23 24.08
CA ALA A 21 6.15 0.76 24.13
C ALA A 21 7.45 0.21 23.54
N ARG A 22 7.83 -1.02 23.87
CA ARG A 22 9.02 -1.67 23.27
C ARG A 22 8.91 -1.77 21.75
N HIS A 23 7.77 -2.22 21.23
CA HIS A 23 7.57 -2.31 19.77
C HIS A 23 7.60 -0.94 19.10
N VAL A 24 7.02 0.08 19.73
CA VAL A 24 7.08 1.47 19.27
C VAL A 24 8.52 1.98 19.25
N ASP A 25 9.27 1.77 20.33
CA ASP A 25 10.67 2.22 20.44
C ASP A 25 11.56 1.55 19.39
N ASP A 26 11.37 0.26 19.14
CA ASP A 26 12.11 -0.47 18.11
C ASP A 26 11.79 0.08 16.70
N LEU A 27 10.51 0.28 16.39
CA LEU A 27 10.09 0.87 15.10
C LEU A 27 10.59 2.31 14.90
N LEU A 28 10.61 3.12 15.96
CA LEU A 28 11.13 4.49 15.90
C LEU A 28 12.65 4.51 15.74
N ARG A 29 13.36 3.58 16.38
CA ARG A 29 14.81 3.42 16.23
C ARG A 29 15.18 3.06 14.79
N ASP A 30 14.34 2.26 14.12
CA ASP A 30 14.52 1.85 12.73
C ASP A 30 14.10 2.93 11.72
N GLY A 31 13.71 4.13 12.19
CA GLY A 31 13.30 5.24 11.32
C GLY A 31 11.86 5.13 10.79
N GLY A 32 11.00 4.39 11.50
CA GLY A 32 9.62 4.16 11.09
C GLY A 32 8.78 5.44 10.96
N ASP A 33 7.91 5.46 9.94
CA ASP A 33 6.93 6.53 9.72
C ASP A 33 5.95 6.70 10.89
N LEU A 34 5.89 7.91 11.45
CA LEU A 34 5.01 8.29 12.55
C LEU A 34 3.52 8.23 12.16
N VAL A 35 3.17 8.48 10.90
CA VAL A 35 1.78 8.45 10.44
C VAL A 35 1.27 7.02 10.41
N ALA A 36 2.04 6.10 9.82
CA ALA A 36 1.74 4.68 9.83
C ALA A 36 1.68 4.11 11.26
N LEU A 37 2.60 4.54 12.14
CA LEU A 37 2.61 4.12 13.54
C LEU A 37 1.36 4.55 14.30
N ARG A 38 0.90 5.79 14.09
CA ARG A 38 -0.34 6.30 14.69
C ARG A 38 -1.54 5.47 14.22
N ALA A 39 -1.65 5.21 12.93
CA ALA A 39 -2.72 4.40 12.36
C ALA A 39 -2.71 2.96 12.91
N ALA A 40 -1.54 2.36 13.08
CA ALA A 40 -1.39 1.02 13.64
C ALA A 40 -1.84 0.96 15.11
N LEU A 41 -1.50 1.96 15.92
CA LEU A 41 -1.96 2.05 17.32
C LEU A 41 -3.47 2.25 17.43
N ASP A 42 -4.05 3.08 16.56
CA ASP A 42 -5.50 3.32 16.52
C ASP A 42 -6.26 2.06 16.07
N GLU A 43 -5.72 1.30 15.10
CA GLU A 43 -6.28 0.01 14.69
C GLU A 43 -6.14 -1.05 15.79
N TRP A 44 -5.01 -1.09 16.50
CA TRP A 44 -4.80 -1.97 17.64
C TRP A 44 -5.82 -1.69 18.76
N HIS A 45 -6.05 -0.40 19.06
CA HIS A 45 -7.03 0.04 20.07
C HIS A 45 -8.46 -0.39 19.72
N ARG A 46 -8.83 -0.34 18.43
CA ARG A 46 -10.17 -0.73 17.95
C ARG A 46 -10.46 -2.23 18.06
N ARG A 47 -9.46 -3.07 18.26
CA ARG A 47 -9.62 -4.55 18.32
C ARG A 47 -9.62 -5.04 19.78
N PRO A 48 -10.79 -5.36 20.35
CA PRO A 48 -10.84 -5.92 21.71
C PRO A 48 -10.13 -7.27 21.76
N GLY A 49 -9.16 -7.42 22.67
CA GLY A 49 -8.40 -8.67 22.85
C GLY A 49 -7.15 -8.79 21.97
N ALA A 50 -6.78 -7.77 21.20
CA ALA A 50 -5.55 -7.77 20.41
C ALA A 50 -4.31 -7.93 21.31
N ARG A 51 -3.41 -8.87 20.95
CA ARG A 51 -2.14 -9.06 21.65
C ARG A 51 -1.15 -7.96 21.22
N PRO A 52 -0.23 -7.50 22.09
CA PRO A 52 0.79 -6.51 21.72
C PRO A 52 1.65 -6.90 20.53
N GLY A 53 1.93 -8.19 20.35
CA GLY A 53 2.70 -8.70 19.20
C GLY A 53 1.99 -8.57 17.85
N LEU A 54 0.73 -8.11 17.82
CA LEU A 54 0.04 -7.77 16.58
C LEU A 54 0.48 -6.41 16.03
N LEU A 55 1.04 -5.53 16.87
CA LEU A 55 1.38 -4.16 16.49
C LEU A 55 2.36 -4.06 15.28
N PRO A 56 3.44 -4.85 15.19
CA PRO A 56 4.34 -4.80 14.03
C PRO A 56 3.64 -5.13 12.71
N HIS A 57 2.71 -6.10 12.72
CA HIS A 57 1.93 -6.45 11.53
C HIS A 57 0.97 -5.32 11.12
N LEU A 58 0.32 -4.67 12.09
CA LEU A 58 -0.55 -3.52 11.82
C LEU A 58 0.26 -2.33 11.29
N TYR A 59 1.49 -2.17 11.75
CA TYR A 59 2.42 -1.18 11.22
C TYR A 59 2.77 -1.47 9.76
N ASP A 60 3.17 -2.70 9.43
CA ASP A 60 3.44 -3.10 8.04
C ASP A 60 2.24 -2.87 7.12
N ASP A 61 1.03 -3.18 7.61
CA ASP A 61 -0.20 -2.95 6.86
C ASP A 61 -0.47 -1.44 6.70
N ALA A 62 -0.24 -0.64 7.72
CA ALA A 62 -0.37 0.82 7.65
C ALA A 62 0.63 1.43 6.65
N VAL A 63 1.89 0.99 6.67
CA VAL A 63 2.91 1.40 5.70
C VAL A 63 2.52 1.01 4.27
N LYS A 64 1.99 -0.20 4.08
CA LYS A 64 1.49 -0.63 2.75
C LYS A 64 0.32 0.21 2.26
N ILE A 65 -0.58 0.61 3.17
CA ILE A 65 -1.73 1.46 2.84
C ILE A 65 -1.26 2.88 2.47
N THR A 66 -0.31 3.45 3.21
CA THR A 66 0.23 4.79 2.93
C THR A 66 1.12 4.81 1.68
N ALA A 67 1.89 3.75 1.43
CA ALA A 67 2.74 3.61 0.26
C ALA A 67 1.95 3.33 -1.04
N ARG A 68 0.71 2.85 -0.94
CA ARG A 68 -0.13 2.63 -2.12
C ARG A 68 -0.55 3.99 -2.67
N PRO A 69 -0.11 4.39 -3.89
CA PRO A 69 -0.71 5.55 -4.53
C PRO A 69 -2.21 5.29 -4.60
N ARG A 70 -3.02 6.27 -4.17
CA ARG A 70 -4.49 6.24 -4.10
C ARG A 70 -5.08 5.95 -5.50
N ARG A 71 -4.94 4.73 -5.98
CA ARG A 71 -5.44 4.27 -7.27
C ARG A 71 -6.85 3.76 -6.99
N ALA A 72 -7.78 4.71 -7.15
CA ALA A 72 -9.22 4.57 -7.34
C ALA A 72 -9.95 3.59 -6.41
N ALA A 73 -10.94 4.12 -5.68
CA ALA A 73 -12.00 3.32 -5.10
C ALA A 73 -12.52 2.32 -6.15
N GLN A 74 -12.29 1.03 -5.92
CA GLN A 74 -12.77 -0.02 -6.80
C GLN A 74 -14.26 -0.20 -6.54
N THR A 75 -15.08 0.40 -7.39
CA THR A 75 -16.49 0.03 -7.56
C THR A 75 -16.53 -1.43 -8.03
N PRO A 76 -17.28 -2.34 -7.37
CA PRO A 76 -17.43 -3.68 -7.88
C PRO A 76 -18.45 -3.65 -9.04
N VAL A 77 -17.97 -3.67 -10.27
CA VAL A 77 -18.81 -4.00 -11.44
C VAL A 77 -18.19 -5.20 -12.15
N ALA A 78 -18.73 -6.37 -11.83
CA ALA A 78 -18.61 -7.54 -12.68
C ALA A 78 -19.15 -7.20 -14.08
N ARG A 79 -18.33 -7.36 -15.12
CA ARG A 79 -18.78 -7.67 -16.50
C ARG A 79 -17.62 -8.03 -17.43
N SER A 80 -17.54 -9.33 -17.71
CA SER A 80 -17.15 -9.96 -18.99
C SER A 80 -15.72 -9.79 -19.52
N ALA A 81 -14.90 -10.81 -19.29
CA ALA A 81 -13.58 -11.06 -19.89
C ALA A 81 -13.58 -11.33 -21.41
N ARG A 82 -14.66 -11.05 -22.14
CA ARG A 82 -14.77 -11.33 -23.58
C ARG A 82 -14.29 -10.19 -24.48
N GLY A 83 -14.14 -8.97 -23.95
CA GLY A 83 -13.81 -7.78 -24.74
C GLY A 83 -12.33 -7.38 -24.81
N GLU A 84 -11.50 -7.80 -23.85
CA GLU A 84 -10.10 -7.33 -23.77
C GLU A 84 -9.20 -7.94 -24.85
N LYS A 85 -9.44 -9.20 -25.24
CA LYS A 85 -8.66 -9.82 -26.32
C LYS A 85 -8.86 -9.08 -27.63
N VAL A 86 -10.10 -8.68 -27.97
CA VAL A 86 -10.41 -8.00 -29.25
C VAL A 86 -9.72 -6.63 -29.35
N ARG A 87 -9.62 -5.88 -28.23
CA ARG A 87 -8.88 -4.61 -28.24
C ARG A 87 -7.38 -4.79 -28.47
N GLY A 88 -6.78 -5.88 -27.97
CA GLY A 88 -5.37 -6.17 -28.19
C GLY A 88 -5.02 -6.45 -29.67
N TRP A 89 -5.91 -7.10 -30.42
CA TRP A 89 -5.69 -7.39 -31.85
C TRP A 89 -5.86 -6.15 -32.74
N LEU A 90 -6.80 -5.25 -32.42
CA LEU A 90 -6.99 -4.01 -33.18
C LEU A 90 -5.84 -3.02 -32.97
N ALA A 91 -5.25 -2.95 -31.78
CA ALA A 91 -4.09 -2.10 -31.51
C ALA A 91 -2.85 -2.54 -32.30
N LEU A 92 -2.61 -3.85 -32.43
CA LEU A 92 -1.49 -4.40 -33.21
C LEU A 92 -1.62 -4.19 -34.72
N ALA A 93 -2.83 -4.00 -35.24
CA ALA A 93 -3.05 -3.71 -36.66
C ALA A 93 -2.76 -2.24 -37.02
N ASP A 94 -2.84 -1.33 -36.04
CA ASP A 94 -2.63 0.11 -36.22
C ASP A 94 -1.13 0.48 -36.16
N GLU A 95 -0.33 -0.27 -35.41
CA GLU A 95 1.12 -0.04 -35.27
C GLU A 95 1.96 -0.50 -36.48
N GLY A 96 1.34 -1.05 -37.53
CA GLY A 96 2.02 -1.61 -38.70
C GLY A 96 2.18 -0.69 -39.92
N GLN A 97 1.70 0.56 -39.88
CA GLN A 97 1.73 1.46 -41.05
C GLN A 97 2.68 2.66 -40.99
N ASP A 98 3.56 2.77 -39.98
CA ASP A 98 4.52 3.87 -39.91
C ASP A 98 5.96 3.37 -39.71
N GLN A 99 6.64 3.06 -40.82
CA GLN A 99 8.09 3.26 -40.89
C GLN A 99 8.57 3.58 -42.31
N PRO A 100 9.19 4.74 -42.53
CA PRO A 100 9.77 5.15 -43.82
C PRO A 100 11.26 4.84 -43.86
N HIS A 101 11.75 3.85 -44.61
CA HIS A 101 13.18 3.82 -44.99
C HIS A 101 13.46 3.16 -46.35
N ARG A 102 13.87 4.05 -47.26
CA ARG A 102 14.59 3.89 -48.54
C ARG A 102 15.80 2.93 -48.40
N PRO A 103 16.17 2.21 -49.47
CA PRO A 103 17.58 2.09 -49.79
C PRO A 103 17.93 2.79 -51.10
N ALA A 104 18.96 3.63 -51.03
CA ALA A 104 19.64 4.19 -52.18
C ALA A 104 20.34 3.06 -52.95
N ILE A 105 20.08 2.99 -54.26
CA ILE A 105 20.82 2.15 -55.21
C ILE A 105 21.62 3.13 -56.07
N GLU A 106 22.88 3.38 -55.69
CA GLU A 106 23.82 4.07 -56.57
C GLU A 106 25.24 3.65 -56.21
N GLY A 107 25.92 2.98 -57.14
CA GLY A 107 27.34 2.68 -57.01
C GLY A 107 27.85 1.47 -57.79
N ALA A 108 28.50 1.76 -58.92
CA ALA A 108 29.53 0.97 -59.62
C ALA A 108 29.09 -0.18 -60.54
N ARG A 109 28.93 0.13 -61.84
CA ARG A 109 29.97 -0.12 -62.86
C ARG A 109 29.63 0.53 -64.19
#